data_AF-A0A927CZ20-F1
#
_entry.id   AF-A0A927CZ20-F1
#
_cell.length_a   1.000
_cell.length_b   1.000
_cell.length_c   1.000
_cell.angle_alpha   90.00
_cell.angle_beta   90.00
_cell.angle_gamma   90.00
#
_symmetry.space_group_name_H-M   'P 1'
#
loop_
_entity.id
_entity.type
_entity.pdbx_description
1 polymer ?
#
loop_
_entity_poly.entity_id
_entity_poly.type
_entity_poly.pdbx_seq_one_letter_code
_entity_poly.pdbx_strand_id
1 'polypeptide(L)' 'MRFVTINGLQRLLQLKFGKLADRDYNLTENGVERLQIDVQQLAILKQILSDNWLINETDFENGVKVQLR' A
#
# COMPACT_ATOMS: atom_id res chain seq x y z
N MET A 1 3.58 -14.23 -13.64
CA MET A 1 2.74 -13.28 -12.89
C MET A 1 3.33 -13.12 -11.51
N ARG A 2 3.68 -11.90 -11.09
CA ARG A 2 4.16 -11.64 -9.72
C ARG A 2 2.94 -11.32 -8.86
N PHE A 3 2.45 -12.30 -8.11
CA PHE A 3 1.42 -12.08 -7.12
C PHE A 3 2.08 -11.51 -5.87
N VAL A 4 1.83 -10.23 -5.59
CA VAL A 4 2.18 -9.66 -4.29
C VAL A 4 1.10 -10.16 -3.32
N THR A 5 1.49 -10.93 -2.31
CA THR A 5 0.62 -11.29 -1.18
C THR A 5 0.58 -10.13 -0.18
N ILE A 6 -0.30 -10.15 0.84
CA ILE A 6 -0.33 -9.12 1.90
C ILE A 6 1.04 -8.99 2.59
N ASN A 7 1.68 -10.13 2.92
CA ASN A 7 3.04 -10.14 3.47
C ASN A 7 4.07 -9.59 2.47
N GLY A 8 3.88 -9.85 1.17
CA GLY A 8 4.68 -9.27 0.10
C GLY A 8 4.51 -7.75 0.02
N LEU A 9 3.29 -7.24 0.17
CA LEU A 9 2.99 -5.80 0.20
C LEU A 9 3.65 -5.15 1.41
N GLN A 10 3.50 -5.71 2.61
CA GLN A 10 4.18 -5.21 3.81
C GLN A 10 5.70 -5.15 3.63
N ARG A 11 6.31 -6.21 3.09
CA ARG A 11 7.76 -6.24 2.83
C ARG A 11 8.17 -5.22 1.76
N LEU A 12 7.34 -5.03 0.73
CA LEU A 12 7.56 -4.02 -0.29
C LEU A 12 7.49 -2.59 0.29
N LEU A 13 6.49 -2.33 1.13
CA LEU A 13 6.31 -1.06 1.84
C LEU A 13 7.52 -0.74 2.72
N GLN A 14 8.01 -1.74 3.46
CA GLN A 14 9.20 -1.61 4.29
C GLN A 14 10.47 -1.36 3.45
N LEU A 15 10.73 -2.19 2.43
CA LEU A 15 12.00 -2.15 1.69
C LEU A 15 12.10 -0.96 0.73
N LYS A 16 11.00 -0.60 0.07
CA LYS A 16 11.03 0.42 -0.98
C LYS A 16 10.67 1.81 -0.48
N PHE A 17 9.83 1.89 0.56
CA PHE A 17 9.29 3.15 1.06
C PHE A 17 9.63 3.40 2.54
N GLY A 18 10.27 2.44 3.23
CA GLY A 18 10.61 2.57 4.65
C GLY A 18 9.40 2.58 5.58
N LYS A 19 8.24 2.09 5.12
CA LYS A 19 6.96 2.19 5.82
C LYS A 19 6.74 0.99 6.73
N LEU A 20 6.35 1.24 7.98
CA LEU A 20 6.12 0.21 8.99
C LEU A 20 4.64 0.12 9.37
N ALA A 21 4.16 -1.10 9.60
CA ALA A 21 2.84 -1.34 10.16
C ALA A 21 2.72 -0.68 11.55
N ASP A 22 1.51 -0.23 11.89
CA ASP A 22 1.15 0.47 13.12
C ASP A 22 1.84 1.84 13.34
N ARG A 23 2.67 2.27 12.37
CA ARG A 23 3.34 3.57 12.35
C ARG A 23 2.94 4.40 11.14
N ASP A 24 3.02 3.80 9.97
CA ASP A 24 2.78 4.47 8.69
C ASP A 24 1.52 3.96 7.98
N TYR A 25 0.97 2.82 8.41
CA TYR A 25 -0.27 2.23 7.90
C TYR A 25 -0.81 1.21 8.89
N ASN A 26 -2.10 0.89 8.79
CA ASN A 26 -2.69 -0.23 9.52
C ASN A 26 -2.81 -1.44 8.59
N LEU A 27 -2.43 -2.61 9.08
CA LEU A 27 -2.67 -3.86 8.37
C LEU A 27 -4.14 -4.27 8.52
N THR A 28 -4.74 -4.75 7.44
CA THR A 28 -6.11 -5.29 7.42
C THR A 28 -6.08 -6.68 6.83
N GLU A 29 -7.18 -7.43 6.97
CA GLU A 29 -7.28 -8.81 6.45
C GLU A 29 -7.04 -8.91 4.94
N ASN A 30 -7.29 -7.83 4.19
CA ASN A 30 -7.21 -7.81 2.72
C ASN A 30 -6.16 -6.83 2.17
N GLY A 31 -5.33 -6.22 3.01
CA GLY A 31 -4.36 -5.22 2.58
C GLY A 31 -3.95 -4.23 3.67
N VAL A 32 -3.83 -2.94 3.33
CA VAL A 32 -3.44 -1.87 4.26
C VAL A 32 -4.33 -0.65 4.10
N GLU A 33 -4.50 0.10 5.19
CA GLU A 33 -5.23 1.36 5.22
C GLU A 33 -4.43 2.47 5.91
N ARG A 34 -4.87 3.72 5.71
CA ARG A 34 -4.22 4.93 6.23
C ARG A 34 -2.73 5.03 5.86
N LEU A 35 -2.34 4.45 4.73
CA LEU A 35 -0.95 4.43 4.29
C LEU A 35 -0.45 5.85 4.03
N GLN A 36 0.49 6.28 4.87
CA GLN A 36 1.16 7.58 4.80
C GLN A 36 2.22 7.53 3.71
N ILE A 37 1.88 7.98 2.50
CA ILE A 37 2.75 7.93 1.33
C ILE A 37 2.56 9.21 0.51
N ASP A 38 3.65 9.75 -0.05
CA ASP A 38 3.55 10.92 -0.92
C ASP A 38 3.09 10.56 -2.34
N VAL A 39 2.77 11.57 -3.15
CA VAL A 39 2.26 11.39 -4.52
C VAL A 39 3.27 10.67 -5.43
N GLN A 40 4.57 10.92 -5.27
CA GLN A 40 5.60 10.28 -6.09
C GLN A 40 5.75 8.81 -5.71
N GLN A 41 5.79 8.52 -4.42
CA GLN A 41 5.83 7.18 -3.86
C GLN A 41 4.56 6.39 -4.22
N LEU A 42 3.39 7.02 -4.22
CA LEU A 42 2.13 6.42 -4.65
C LEU A 42 2.16 6.04 -6.13
N ALA A 43 2.66 6.92 -7.00
CA ALA A 43 2.82 6.60 -8.42
C ALA A 43 3.75 5.39 -8.63
N ILE A 44 4.84 5.32 -7.86
CA ILE A 44 5.76 4.18 -7.87
C ILE A 44 5.06 2.91 -7.33
N LEU A 45 4.26 3.02 -6.27
CA LEU A 45 3.53 1.90 -5.69
C LEU A 45 2.51 1.32 -6.69
N LYS A 46 1.76 2.18 -7.38
CA LYS A 46 0.82 1.83 -8.47
C LYS A 46 1.51 1.09 -9.62
N GLN A 47 2.77 1.42 -9.94
CA GLN A 47 3.52 0.71 -10.99
C GLN A 47 3.99 -0.69 -10.57
N ILE A 48 4.23 -0.93 -9.28
CA ILE A 48 4.73 -2.24 -8.81
C ILE A 48 3.57 -3.18 -8.52
N LEU A 49 2.51 -2.65 -7.91
CA LEU A 49 1.30 -3.42 -7.67
C LEU A 49 0.62 -3.62 -9.02
N SER A 50 0.64 -4.86 -9.49
CA SER A 50 -0.15 -5.31 -10.65
C SER A 50 -1.64 -5.02 -10.44
N ASP A 51 -2.44 -5.02 -11.53
CA ASP A 51 -3.90 -4.75 -11.59
C ASP A 51 -4.80 -5.52 -10.59
N ASN A 52 -4.25 -6.48 -9.86
CA ASN A 52 -4.93 -7.23 -8.80
C ASN A 52 -5.09 -6.44 -7.49
N TRP A 53 -4.57 -5.22 -7.40
CA TRP A 53 -4.68 -4.37 -6.21
C TRP A 53 -5.52 -3.12 -6.51
N LEU A 54 -6.49 -2.86 -5.63
CA LEU A 54 -7.28 -1.64 -5.63
C LEU A 54 -6.62 -0.62 -4.68
N ILE A 55 -6.26 0.53 -5.24
CA ILE A 55 -5.66 1.64 -4.49
C ILE A 55 -6.67 2.79 -4.48
N ASN A 56 -7.21 3.10 -3.30
CA ASN A 56 -8.13 4.20 -3.09
C ASN A 56 -7.42 5.34 -2.34
N GLU A 57 -7.38 6.50 -2.96
CA GLU A 57 -6.93 7.74 -2.33
C GLU A 57 -8.12 8.30 -1.55
N THR A 58 -8.03 8.27 -0.22
CA THR A 58 -9.10 8.81 0.64
C THR A 58 -8.85 10.30 0.86
N ASP A 59 -9.66 11.16 0.24
CA ASP A 59 -9.55 12.63 0.32
C ASP A 59 -9.70 13.19 1.75
N PHE A 60 -10.24 12.41 2.69
CA PHE A 60 -10.64 12.90 4.01
C PHE A 60 -9.67 12.58 5.16
N GLU A 61 -8.71 11.66 4.98
CA GLU A 61 -7.75 11.29 6.04
C GLU A 61 -6.37 10.95 5.44
N ASN A 62 -5.65 11.94 4.88
CA ASN A 62 -4.19 11.94 4.55
C ASN A 62 -3.51 10.57 4.29
N GLY A 63 -4.16 9.67 3.57
CA GLY A 63 -3.83 8.26 3.69
C GLY A 63 -4.46 7.46 2.58
N VAL A 64 -3.67 6.52 2.06
CA VAL A 64 -4.06 5.67 0.95
C VAL A 64 -4.53 4.32 1.49
N LYS A 65 -5.60 3.78 0.90
CA LYS A 65 -6.06 2.41 1.17
C LYS A 65 -5.67 1.52 0.00
N VAL A 66 -5.01 0.41 0.29
CA VAL A 66 -4.54 -0.56 -0.70
C VAL A 66 -5.08 -1.94 -0.33
N GLN A 67 -5.91 -2.54 -1.17
CA GLN A 67 -6.55 -3.83 -0.89
C GLN A 67 -6.54 -4.73 -2.12
N LEU A 68 -6.50 -6.05 -1.89
CA LEU A 68 -6.66 -7.03 -2.96
C LEU A 68 -8.06 -6.92 -3.57
N ARG A 69 -8.12 -7.05 -4.90
CA ARG A 69 -9.37 -7.06 -5.67
C ARG A 69 -10.13 -8.37 -5.51
#